data_AF-A0A933MTL5-F1
#
_entry.id   AF-A0A933MTL5-F1
#
_cell.length_a   1.000
_cell.length_b   1.000
_cell.length_c   1.000
_cell.angle_alpha   90.00
_cell.angle_beta   90.00
_cell.angle_gamma   90.00
#
_symmetry.space_group_name_H-M   'P 1'
#
loop_
_entity.id
_entity.type
_entity.pdbx_description
1 polymer ?
#
loop_
_entity_poly.entity_id
_entity_poly.type
_entity_poly.pdbx_seq_one_letter_code
_entity_poly.pdbx_strand_id
1 'polypeptide(L)'
;YYSGLDLAAHYDFGKMIKSKLLNSNVRVAVIASGDLSHRLSKNAPAGYSPKGKKFDKKLIDNLLEKQTNEIIKLKPELIAEAGECGLKSIVILLGILDGMKYEPRLLSYESPFGVGYLTMSFKL
;
A
#
# COMPACT_ATOMS: atom_id res chain seq x y z
N TYR A 1 7.90 -14.11 -4.50
CA TYR A 1 8.65 -13.49 -3.39
C TYR A 1 7.68 -13.06 -2.32
N TYR A 2 7.52 -13.85 -1.25
CA TYR A 2 6.72 -13.50 -0.08
C TYR A 2 7.55 -13.96 1.12
N SER A 3 7.97 -13.05 1.99
CA SER A 3 8.74 -13.38 3.20
C SER A 3 7.96 -14.23 4.22
N GLY A 4 6.66 -14.48 3.97
CA GLY A 4 5.75 -15.15 4.90
C GLY A 4 5.35 -14.29 6.10
N LEU A 5 5.97 -13.13 6.29
CA LEU A 5 5.72 -12.24 7.44
C LEU A 5 4.44 -11.42 7.28
N ASP A 6 3.88 -11.00 8.41
CA ASP A 6 2.69 -10.17 8.52
C ASP A 6 2.96 -8.68 8.22
N LEU A 7 1.89 -7.87 8.17
CA LEU A 7 2.01 -6.44 7.85
C LEU A 7 2.78 -5.66 8.92
N ALA A 8 2.69 -6.04 10.20
CA ALA A 8 3.40 -5.38 11.28
C ALA A 8 4.92 -5.51 11.10
N ALA A 9 5.41 -6.71 10.76
CA ALA A 9 6.81 -6.93 10.46
C ALA A 9 7.31 -6.11 9.25
N HIS A 10 6.48 -5.94 8.22
CA HIS A 10 6.82 -5.10 7.06
C HIS A 10 6.87 -3.61 7.44
N TYR A 11 5.98 -3.16 8.33
CA TYR A 11 6.00 -1.79 8.86
C TYR A 11 7.27 -1.53 9.68
N ASP A 12 7.61 -2.46 10.58
CA ASP A 12 8.84 -2.36 11.39
C ASP A 12 10.10 -2.38 10.52
N PHE A 13 10.11 -3.18 9.46
CA PHE A 13 11.18 -3.16 8.46
C PHE A 13 11.30 -1.78 7.78
N GLY A 14 10.18 -1.12 7.45
CA GLY A 14 10.17 0.26 6.96
C GLY A 14 10.81 1.25 7.93
N LYS A 15 10.50 1.16 9.24
CA LYS A 15 11.16 1.98 10.27
C LYS A 15 12.66 1.73 10.35
N MET A 16 13.10 0.48 10.17
CA MET A 16 14.53 0.15 10.11
C MET A 16 15.20 0.79 8.87
N ILE A 17 14.55 0.74 7.70
CA ILE A 17 15.04 1.42 6.49
C ILE A 17 15.17 2.92 6.73
N LYS A 18 14.16 3.56 7.33
CA LYS A 18 14.17 5.00 7.67
C LYS A 18 15.48 5.41 8.36
N SER A 19 15.90 4.63 9.36
CA SER A 19 17.13 4.91 10.11
C SER A 19 18.37 4.97 9.21
N LYS A 20 18.44 4.15 8.16
CA LYS A 20 19.55 4.15 7.20
C LYS A 20 19.42 5.30 6.21
N LEU A 21 18.21 5.62 5.76
CA LEU A 21 17.96 6.73 4.84
C LEU A 21 18.29 8.08 5.46
N LEU A 22 17.90 8.31 6.72
CA LEU A 22 18.16 9.58 7.42
C LEU A 22 19.63 9.81 7.77
N ASN A 23 20.45 8.75 7.83
CA ASN A 23 21.89 8.84 8.05
C ASN A 23 22.69 8.95 6.74
N SER A 24 22.02 9.02 5.59
CA SER A 24 22.66 9.10 4.29
C SER A 24 22.88 10.56 3.88
N ASN A 25 24.02 10.86 3.26
CA ASN A 25 24.36 12.19 2.75
C ASN A 25 23.88 12.43 1.30
N VAL A 26 23.07 11.51 0.74
CA VAL A 26 22.52 11.63 -0.62
C VAL A 26 21.01 11.87 -0.58
N ARG A 27 20.49 12.48 -1.65
CA ARG A 27 19.04 12.61 -1.86
C ARG A 27 18.46 11.26 -2.27
N VAL A 28 17.44 10.79 -1.56
CA VAL A 28 16.78 9.51 -1.83
C VAL A 28 15.31 9.73 -2.15
N ALA A 29 14.82 9.04 -3.18
CA ALA A 29 13.41 8.85 -3.42
C ALA A 29 13.05 7.38 -3.13
N VAL A 30 11.90 7.16 -2.48
CA VAL A 30 11.37 5.82 -2.21
C VAL A 30 10.07 5.64 -2.98
N ILE A 31 9.95 4.51 -3.68
CA ILE A 31 8.77 4.16 -4.47
C ILE A 31 8.25 2.80 -3.97
N ALA A 32 7.02 2.79 -3.45
CA ALA A 32 6.27 1.56 -3.23
C ALA A 32 5.62 1.15 -4.55
N SER A 33 6.07 0.04 -5.13
CA SER A 33 5.60 -0.43 -6.44
C SER A 33 4.75 -1.69 -6.28
N GLY A 34 3.54 -1.62 -6.83
CA GLY A 34 2.61 -2.73 -6.92
C GLY A 34 1.18 -2.24 -7.16
N ASP A 35 0.33 -3.16 -7.59
CA ASP A 35 -1.07 -2.88 -7.86
C ASP A 35 -1.95 -3.21 -6.65
N LEU A 36 -3.16 -2.64 -6.61
CA LEU A 36 -4.16 -2.96 -5.61
C LEU A 36 -4.95 -4.21 -6.03
N SER A 37 -6.27 -4.23 -5.87
CA SER A 37 -7.08 -5.40 -6.20
C SER A 37 -6.95 -5.80 -7.68
N HIS A 38 -6.66 -7.08 -7.95
CA HIS A 38 -6.68 -7.66 -9.29
C HIS A 38 -8.05 -8.24 -9.67
N ARG A 39 -9.09 -7.89 -8.90
CA ARG A 39 -10.41 -8.56 -8.92
C ARG A 39 -11.60 -7.63 -9.05
N LEU A 40 -11.41 -6.46 -9.66
CA LEU A 40 -12.42 -5.40 -9.71
C LEU A 40 -13.53 -5.62 -10.74
N SER A 41 -13.33 -6.50 -11.73
CA SER A 41 -14.32 -6.81 -12.76
C SER A 41 -14.30 -8.30 -13.13
N LYS A 42 -15.30 -8.75 -13.90
CA LYS A 42 -15.34 -10.13 -14.44
C LYS A 42 -14.23 -10.41 -15.45
N ASN A 43 -13.70 -9.37 -16.09
CA ASN A 43 -12.61 -9.46 -17.06
C ASN A 43 -11.24 -9.29 -16.39
N ALA A 44 -11.20 -9.12 -15.06
CA ALA A 44 -9.96 -8.98 -14.33
C ALA A 44 -9.15 -10.28 -14.37
N PRO A 45 -7.81 -10.21 -14.39
CA PRO A 45 -6.94 -11.38 -14.56
C PRO A 45 -7.10 -12.43 -13.43
N ALA A 46 -7.50 -12.01 -12.24
CA ALA A 46 -7.74 -12.89 -11.10
C ALA A 46 -9.24 -13.19 -10.83
N GLY A 47 -10.10 -12.93 -11.83
CA GLY A 47 -11.55 -13.06 -11.71
C GLY A 47 -12.20 -11.98 -10.85
N TYR A 48 -13.52 -12.01 -10.69
CA TYR A 48 -14.24 -10.98 -9.92
C TYR A 48 -14.34 -11.32 -8.44
N SER A 49 -14.17 -10.32 -7.57
CA SER A 49 -14.65 -10.36 -6.18
C SER A 49 -15.16 -8.97 -5.78
N PRO A 50 -16.39 -8.83 -5.26
CA PRO A 50 -16.88 -7.54 -4.77
C PRO A 50 -16.04 -6.99 -3.60
N LYS A 51 -15.29 -7.87 -2.91
CA LYS A 51 -14.36 -7.48 -1.86
C LYS A 51 -13.12 -6.75 -2.40
N GLY A 52 -12.74 -6.95 -3.66
CA GLY A 52 -11.65 -6.21 -4.30
C GLY A 52 -11.89 -4.70 -4.28
N LYS A 53 -13.09 -4.26 -4.69
CA LYS A 53 -13.48 -2.84 -4.64
C LYS A 53 -13.51 -2.29 -3.21
N LYS A 54 -13.91 -3.12 -2.25
CA LYS A 54 -13.92 -2.76 -0.82
C LYS A 54 -12.51 -2.60 -0.26
N PHE A 55 -11.58 -3.47 -0.67
CA PHE A 55 -10.18 -3.39 -0.30
C PHE A 55 -9.54 -2.10 -0.82
N ASP A 56 -9.64 -1.82 -2.13
CA ASP A 56 -9.04 -0.64 -2.74
C ASP A 56 -9.54 0.65 -2.10
N LYS A 57 -10.87 0.78 -1.96
CA LYS A 57 -11.48 1.95 -1.30
C LYS A 57 -10.95 2.11 0.12
N LYS A 58 -10.96 1.04 0.92
CA LYS A 58 -10.53 1.11 2.33
C LYS A 58 -9.05 1.47 2.45
N LEU A 59 -8.19 0.93 1.57
CA LEU A 59 -6.77 1.25 1.57
C LEU A 59 -6.54 2.72 1.20
N ILE A 60 -7.18 3.21 0.14
CA ILE A 60 -7.04 4.61 -0.32
C ILE A 60 -7.55 5.59 0.73
N ASP A 61 -8.73 5.35 1.31
CA ASP A 61 -9.30 6.20 2.36
C ASP A 61 -8.34 6.27 3.56
N ASN A 62 -7.84 5.12 4.02
CA ASN A 62 -6.89 5.07 5.13
C ASN A 62 -5.56 5.76 4.81
N LEU A 63 -5.07 5.70 3.57
CA LEU A 63 -3.84 6.41 3.16
C LEU A 63 -4.04 7.94 3.21
N LEU A 64 -5.19 8.42 2.73
CA LEU A 64 -5.55 9.85 2.75
C LEU A 64 -5.72 10.37 4.18
N GLU A 65 -6.36 9.59 5.04
CA GLU A 65 -6.60 9.92 6.45
C GLU A 65 -5.40 9.62 7.37
N LYS A 66 -4.29 9.09 6.81
CA LYS A 66 -3.09 8.66 7.56
C LYS A 66 -3.38 7.61 8.66
N GLN A 67 -4.36 6.74 8.43
CA GLN A 67 -4.78 5.69 9.34
C GLN A 67 -3.93 4.42 9.18
N THR A 68 -2.60 4.54 9.35
CA THR A 68 -1.64 3.44 9.17
C THR A 68 -1.98 2.20 10.02
N ASN A 69 -2.44 2.41 11.26
CA ASN A 69 -2.86 1.32 12.13
C ASN A 69 -4.04 0.51 11.56
N GLU A 70 -4.96 1.16 10.86
CA GLU A 70 -6.10 0.49 10.22
C GLU A 70 -5.67 -0.30 8.97
N ILE A 71 -4.60 0.14 8.31
CA ILE A 71 -3.99 -0.59 7.17
C ILE A 71 -3.31 -1.87 7.68
N ILE A 72 -2.51 -1.78 8.75
CA ILE A 72 -1.81 -2.93 9.34
C ILE A 72 -2.81 -3.97 9.89
N LYS A 73 -3.98 -3.53 10.35
CA LYS A 73 -5.07 -4.38 10.86
C LYS A 73 -6.06 -4.84 9.79
N LEU A 74 -5.78 -4.63 8.51
CA LEU A 74 -6.63 -5.16 7.44
C LEU A 74 -6.74 -6.68 7.58
N LYS A 75 -7.98 -7.17 7.50
CA LYS A 75 -8.29 -8.58 7.69
C LYS A 75 -7.63 -9.43 6.60
N PRO A 76 -6.92 -10.53 6.94
CA PRO A 76 -6.28 -11.40 5.95
C PRO A 76 -7.23 -11.89 4.86
N GLU A 77 -8.50 -12.16 5.20
CA GLU A 77 -9.51 -12.61 4.24
C GLU A 77 -9.88 -11.53 3.23
N LEU A 78 -9.86 -10.25 3.62
CA LEU A 78 -10.10 -9.14 2.70
C LEU A 78 -8.94 -8.95 1.73
N ILE A 79 -7.70 -9.08 2.24
CA ILE A 79 -6.47 -8.96 1.44
C ILE A 79 -6.39 -10.10 0.42
N ALA A 80 -6.59 -11.34 0.86
CA ALA A 80 -6.58 -12.51 0.00
C ALA A 80 -7.63 -12.41 -1.13
N GLU A 81 -8.81 -11.89 -0.81
CA GLU A 81 -9.90 -11.69 -1.76
C GLU A 81 -9.68 -10.55 -2.76
N ALA A 82 -8.75 -9.64 -2.50
CA ALA A 82 -8.35 -8.62 -3.46
C ALA A 82 -7.40 -9.19 -4.53
N GLY A 83 -6.67 -10.26 -4.21
CA GLY A 83 -5.65 -10.82 -5.09
C GLY A 83 -4.53 -9.82 -5.44
N GLU A 84 -4.25 -8.90 -4.52
CA GLU A 84 -3.35 -7.74 -4.69
C GLU A 84 -1.86 -8.11 -4.57
N CYS A 85 -0.99 -7.18 -4.97
CA CYS A 85 0.47 -7.33 -4.78
C CYS A 85 1.18 -6.12 -4.15
N GLY A 86 0.54 -4.97 -4.04
CA GLY A 86 1.16 -3.72 -3.60
C GLY A 86 1.18 -3.47 -2.08
N LEU A 87 0.27 -4.04 -1.29
CA LEU A 87 0.03 -3.69 0.12
C LEU A 87 1.28 -3.75 0.97
N LYS A 88 2.11 -4.78 0.79
CA LYS A 88 3.34 -4.95 1.57
C LYS A 88 4.36 -3.84 1.30
N SER A 89 4.52 -3.45 0.04
CA SER A 89 5.40 -2.35 -0.34
C SER A 89 4.90 -1.02 0.22
N ILE A 90 3.58 -0.81 0.20
CA ILE A 90 2.93 0.38 0.78
C ILE A 90 3.15 0.42 2.30
N VAL A 91 2.99 -0.70 3.00
CA VAL A 91 3.20 -0.76 4.45
C VAL A 91 4.67 -0.51 4.83
N ILE A 92 5.64 -0.98 4.04
CA ILE A 92 7.05 -0.62 4.21
C ILE A 92 7.25 0.89 4.06
N LEU A 93 6.68 1.50 3.02
CA LEU A 93 6.74 2.95 2.82
C LEU A 93 6.13 3.72 4.00
N LEU A 94 4.99 3.27 4.54
CA LEU A 94 4.39 3.87 5.73
C LEU A 94 5.31 3.75 6.96
N GLY A 95 6.02 2.63 7.11
CA GLY A 95 7.05 2.47 8.14
C GLY A 95 8.23 3.45 7.96
N ILE A 96 8.60 3.75 6.70
CA ILE A 96 9.62 4.76 6.41
C ILE A 96 9.13 6.16 6.80
N LEU A 97 7.85 6.46 6.59
CA LEU A 97 7.22 7.74 6.91
C LEU A 97 6.83 7.90 8.40
N ASP A 98 6.96 6.85 9.21
CA ASP A 98 6.59 6.86 10.64
C ASP A 98 7.20 8.06 11.37
N GLY A 99 6.38 8.86 12.06
CA GLY A 99 6.85 10.06 12.78
C GLY A 99 7.38 11.21 11.90
N MET A 100 7.34 11.09 10.57
CA MET A 100 7.63 12.21 9.66
C MET A 100 6.36 13.03 9.42
N LYS A 101 6.52 14.34 9.23
CA LYS A 101 5.43 15.16 8.69
C LYS A 101 5.35 14.88 7.20
N TYR A 102 4.16 14.55 6.71
CA TYR A 102 3.90 14.40 5.29
C TYR A 102 2.44 14.72 4.95
N GLU A 103 2.12 14.98 3.69
CA GLU A 103 0.78 15.19 3.14
C GLU A 103 0.54 14.16 2.03
N PRO A 104 -0.38 13.19 2.19
CA PRO A 104 -0.75 12.27 1.13
C PRO A 104 -1.57 13.00 0.05
N ARG A 105 -1.19 12.81 -1.20
CA ARG A 105 -1.89 13.40 -2.36
C ARG A 105 -2.19 12.31 -3.37
N LEU A 106 -3.48 11.97 -3.49
CA LEU A 106 -3.98 11.10 -4.55
C LEU A 106 -3.79 11.80 -5.89
N LEU A 107 -3.02 11.19 -6.79
CA LEU A 107 -2.76 11.72 -8.12
C LEU A 107 -3.69 11.09 -9.15
N SER A 108 -3.87 9.76 -9.08
CA SER A 108 -4.86 9.03 -9.88
C SER A 108 -5.23 7.71 -9.19
N TYR A 109 -6.47 7.26 -9.40
CA TYR A 109 -6.88 5.90 -9.14
C TYR A 109 -7.81 5.43 -10.27
N GLU A 110 -7.39 4.40 -10.99
CA GLU A 110 -8.08 3.89 -12.17
C GLU A 110 -8.11 2.35 -12.18
N SER A 111 -9.04 1.77 -12.94
CA SER A 111 -9.12 0.30 -13.05
C SER A 111 -9.56 -0.22 -14.43
N PRO A 112 -8.95 0.25 -15.54
CA PRO A 112 -9.39 -0.07 -16.90
C PRO A 112 -9.35 -1.57 -17.23
N PHE A 113 -8.46 -2.33 -16.57
CA PHE A 113 -8.25 -3.76 -16.82
C PHE A 113 -8.80 -4.65 -15.70
N GLY A 114 -9.67 -4.11 -14.83
CA GLY A 114 -10.14 -4.83 -13.64
C GLY A 114 -9.10 -4.98 -12.53
N VAL A 115 -7.95 -4.31 -12.67
CA VAL A 115 -6.87 -4.17 -11.69
C VAL A 115 -6.90 -2.74 -11.15
N GLY A 116 -6.74 -2.55 -9.84
CA GLY A 116 -6.69 -1.24 -9.21
C GLY A 116 -5.31 -0.60 -9.31
N TYR A 117 -5.19 0.49 -10.06
CA TYR A 117 -3.95 1.25 -10.24
C TYR A 117 -4.01 2.54 -9.43
N LEU A 118 -3.22 2.61 -8.35
CA LEU A 118 -3.12 3.78 -7.49
C LEU A 118 -1.81 4.52 -7.76
N THR A 119 -1.90 5.82 -8.04
CA THR A 119 -0.76 6.73 -7.99
C THR A 119 -0.97 7.75 -6.87
N MET A 120 -0.09 7.76 -5.90
CA MET A 120 -0.12 8.67 -4.76
C MET A 120 1.27 9.22 -4.48
N SER A 121 1.35 10.50 -4.11
CA SER A 121 2.57 11.14 -3.64
C SER A 121 2.46 11.50 -2.16
N PHE A 122 3.58 11.44 -1.45
CA PHE A 122 3.67 11.80 -0.03
C PHE A 122 4.62 13.00 0.08
N LYS A 123 4.06 14.20 0.21
CA LYS A 123 4.85 15.42 0.29
C LYS A 123 5.37 15.61 1.71
N LEU A 124 6.70 15.57 1.89
CA LEU A 124 7.38 15.79 3.18
C LEU A 124 7.38 17.28 3.60
#